data_AF-A0A3T0GJ42-F1
#
_entry.id   AF-A0A3T0GJ42-F1
#
_cell.length_a   1.000
_cell.length_b   1.000
_cell.length_c   1.000
_cell.angle_alpha   90.00
_cell.angle_beta   90.00
_cell.angle_gamma   90.00
#
_symmetry.space_group_name_H-M   'P 1'
#
loop_
_entity.id
_entity.type
_entity.pdbx_description
1 polymer ?
#
loop_
_entity_poly.entity_id
_entity_poly.type
_entity_poly.pdbx_seq_one_letter_code
_entity_poly.pdbx_strand_id
1 'polypeptide(L)'
;MNEIDFTNPPLNLEQECGNGYIKFTDYSSNSDTGLFHMAGEMLNESHDVIGNFTGDAYIYNFHIDDHNMNIQLCMEMDCKGDIKKILSL
;
A
#
# COMPACT_ATOMS: atom_id res chain seq x y z
N MET A 1 -12.93 0.42 -9.56
CA MET A 1 -11.78 0.51 -8.65
C MET A 1 -12.33 0.91 -7.29
N ASN A 2 -12.39 -0.02 -6.35
CA ASN A 2 -12.74 0.31 -4.97
C ASN A 2 -11.62 1.17 -4.39
N GLU A 3 -11.95 2.25 -3.70
CA GLU A 3 -10.95 3.04 -2.98
C GLU A 3 -10.32 2.16 -1.91
N ILE A 4 -9.00 1.96 -1.99
CA ILE A 4 -8.24 1.27 -0.95
C ILE A 4 -7.98 2.28 0.16
N ASP A 5 -8.55 2.02 1.34
CA ASP A 5 -8.21 2.76 2.54
C ASP A 5 -6.85 2.26 3.07
N PHE A 6 -5.78 2.97 2.72
CA PHE A 6 -4.42 2.68 3.20
C PHE A 6 -4.21 3.02 4.69
N THR A 7 -5.18 3.68 5.34
CA THR A 7 -5.13 3.97 6.78
C THR A 7 -5.83 2.92 7.63
N ASN A 8 -6.56 2.01 7.01
CA ASN A 8 -7.13 0.83 7.67
C ASN A 8 -7.39 -0.27 6.64
N PRO A 9 -6.35 -0.80 5.99
CA PRO A 9 -6.53 -1.76 4.91
C PRO A 9 -7.17 -3.04 5.45
N PRO A 10 -8.15 -3.61 4.73
CA PRO A 10 -8.74 -4.89 5.13
C PRO A 10 -7.69 -5.99 5.02
N LEU A 11 -7.21 -6.45 6.19
CA LEU A 11 -6.23 -7.53 6.26
C LEU A 11 -6.82 -8.84 5.74
N ASN A 12 -5.98 -9.60 5.04
CA ASN A 12 -6.31 -10.88 4.43
C ASN A 12 -7.45 -10.83 3.39
N LEU A 13 -7.77 -9.65 2.88
CA LEU A 13 -8.70 -9.47 1.77
C LEU A 13 -7.90 -9.18 0.49
N GLU A 14 -8.18 -9.97 -0.54
CA GLU A 14 -7.64 -9.72 -1.88
C GLU A 14 -8.34 -8.54 -2.53
N GLN A 15 -7.56 -7.61 -3.07
CA GLN A 15 -8.01 -6.40 -3.73
C GLN A 15 -7.41 -6.36 -5.14
N GLU A 16 -8.23 -6.03 -6.13
CA GLU A 16 -7.80 -5.94 -7.53
C GLU A 16 -6.66 -4.92 -7.70
N CYS A 17 -5.59 -5.34 -8.38
CA CYS A 17 -4.43 -4.52 -8.70
C CYS A 17 -3.98 -4.88 -10.12
N GLY A 18 -4.35 -4.04 -11.09
CA GLY A 18 -4.15 -4.33 -12.50
C GLY A 18 -4.90 -5.61 -12.92
N ASN A 19 -4.19 -6.58 -13.48
CA ASN A 19 -4.70 -7.89 -13.88
C ASN A 19 -4.61 -8.96 -12.76
N GLY A 20 -4.07 -8.62 -11.60
CA GLY A 20 -3.99 -9.53 -10.46
C GLY A 20 -4.54 -8.91 -9.19
N TYR A 21 -3.96 -9.28 -8.06
CA TYR A 21 -4.45 -8.90 -6.75
C TYR A 21 -3.31 -8.53 -5.80
N ILE A 22 -3.63 -7.72 -4.80
CA ILE A 22 -2.82 -7.54 -3.60
C ILE A 22 -3.62 -7.99 -2.39
N LYS A 23 -2.93 -8.51 -1.37
CA LYS A 23 -3.53 -8.88 -0.09
C LYS A 23 -2.67 -8.35 1.03
N PHE A 24 -3.19 -7.39 1.79
CA PHE A 24 -2.50 -6.87 2.97
C PHE A 24 -2.45 -7.95 4.04
N THR A 25 -1.27 -8.24 4.56
CA THR A 25 -1.05 -9.22 5.63
C THR A 25 -0.66 -8.54 6.94
N ASP A 26 -0.14 -7.32 6.87
CA ASP A 26 0.21 -6.52 8.04
C ASP A 26 -0.05 -5.03 7.78
N TYR A 27 -0.38 -4.33 8.85
CA TYR A 27 -0.57 -2.88 8.88
C TYR A 27 -0.34 -2.35 10.30
N SER A 28 0.42 -1.27 10.40
CA SER A 28 0.47 -0.48 11.62
C SER A 28 0.58 1.00 11.30
N SER A 29 0.04 1.83 12.19
CA SER A 29 0.19 3.28 12.08
C SER A 29 0.48 3.91 13.43
N ASN A 30 1.23 4.99 13.38
CA ASN A 30 1.49 5.86 14.50
C ASN A 30 1.05 7.27 14.11
N SER A 31 -0.10 7.68 14.64
CA SER A 31 -0.70 8.99 14.40
C SER A 31 0.16 10.14 14.91
N ASP A 32 0.93 9.92 15.99
CA ASP A 32 1.74 10.98 16.61
C ASP A 32 2.91 11.38 15.71
N THR A 33 3.41 10.43 14.92
CA THR A 33 4.51 10.62 13.97
C THR A 33 4.03 10.68 12.52
N GLY A 34 2.73 10.44 12.26
CA GLY A 34 2.19 10.30 10.91
C GLY A 34 2.88 9.19 10.10
N LEU A 35 3.34 8.12 10.77
CA LEU A 35 4.03 6.98 10.16
C LEU A 35 3.02 5.85 9.90
N PHE A 36 3.15 5.21 8.74
CA PHE A 36 2.34 4.08 8.32
C PHE A 36 3.28 2.98 7.84
N HIS A 37 3.05 1.75 8.30
CA HIS A 37 3.71 0.56 7.82
C HIS A 37 2.67 -0.37 7.22
N MET A 38 2.99 -0.99 6.09
CA MET A 38 2.12 -1.96 5.43
C MET A 38 2.96 -3.10 4.86
N ALA A 39 2.42 -4.31 4.94
CA ALA A 39 2.99 -5.46 4.25
C ALA A 39 1.88 -6.30 3.61
N GLY A 40 2.24 -7.06 2.59
CA GLY A 40 1.29 -7.91 1.90
C GLY A 40 1.88 -8.79 0.84
N GLU A 41 0.99 -9.54 0.20
CA GLU A 41 1.26 -10.43 -0.91
C GLU A 41 0.75 -9.82 -2.21
N MET A 42 1.46 -10.09 -3.30
CA MET A 42 1.07 -9.81 -4.67
C MET A 42 0.71 -11.13 -5.34
N LEU A 43 -0.46 -11.20 -5.96
CA LEU A 43 -1.01 -12.40 -6.58
C LEU A 43 -1.30 -12.16 -8.06
N ASN A 44 -1.14 -13.19 -8.89
CA ASN A 44 -1.52 -13.13 -10.31
C ASN A 44 -3.04 -13.28 -10.48
N GLU A 45 -3.51 -13.28 -11.74
CA GLU A 45 -4.92 -13.51 -12.12
C GLU A 45 -5.48 -14.88 -11.64
N SER A 46 -4.60 -15.83 -11.35
CA SER A 46 -4.95 -17.17 -10.86
C SER A 46 -4.92 -17.26 -9.32
N HIS A 47 -4.75 -16.14 -8.63
CA HIS A 47 -4.64 -16.05 -7.17
C HIS A 47 -3.40 -16.79 -6.58
N ASP A 48 -2.37 -17.02 -7.41
CA ASP A 48 -1.09 -17.53 -6.93
C ASP A 48 -0.22 -16.37 -6.44
N VAL A 49 0.44 -16.55 -5.29
CA VAL A 49 1.43 -15.58 -4.79
C VAL A 49 2.64 -15.54 -5.72
N ILE A 50 2.89 -14.37 -6.29
CA ILE A 50 4.05 -14.10 -7.17
C ILE A 50 5.11 -13.22 -6.51
N GLY A 51 4.78 -12.63 -5.36
CA GLY A 51 5.71 -11.85 -4.55
C GLY A 51 5.05 -11.23 -3.34
N ASN A 52 5.83 -10.44 -2.63
CA ASN A 52 5.45 -9.77 -1.39
C ASN A 52 5.88 -8.31 -1.48
N PHE A 53 5.17 -7.43 -0.78
CA PHE A 53 5.58 -6.05 -0.60
C PHE A 53 5.67 -5.70 0.89
N THR A 54 6.58 -4.79 1.20
CA THR A 54 6.63 -4.05 2.47
C THR A 54 6.77 -2.59 2.13
N GLY A 55 6.06 -1.71 2.82
CA GLY A 55 6.15 -0.29 2.59
C GLY A 55 6.04 0.50 3.88
N ASP A 56 6.83 1.55 3.96
CA ASP A 56 6.75 2.58 4.98
C ASP A 56 6.35 3.89 4.32
N ALA A 57 5.36 4.57 4.87
CA ALA A 57 4.94 5.88 4.45
C ALA A 57 4.90 6.85 5.62
N TYR A 58 5.17 8.13 5.34
CA TYR A 58 5.05 9.17 6.34
C TYR A 58 4.61 10.50 5.76
N ILE A 59 3.88 11.28 6.58
CA ILE A 59 3.52 12.66 6.24
C ILE A 59 4.75 13.53 6.47
N TYR A 60 5.40 13.95 5.39
CA TYR A 60 6.56 14.82 5.43
C TYR A 60 6.17 16.28 5.69
N ASN A 61 5.06 16.73 5.13
CA ASN A 61 4.55 18.08 5.33
C ASN A 61 3.02 18.09 5.32
N PHE A 62 2.42 18.85 6.24
CA PHE A 62 0.98 19.05 6.30
C PHE A 62 0.72 20.53 6.57
N HIS A 63 0.00 21.17 5.66
CA HIS A 63 -0.41 22.56 5.78
C HIS A 63 -1.89 22.70 5.47
N ILE A 64 -2.62 23.36 6.37
CA ILE A 64 -4.01 23.77 6.16
C ILE A 64 -4.11 25.27 6.40
N ASP A 65 -4.78 25.96 5.49
CA ASP A 65 -5.26 27.32 5.63
C ASP A 65 -6.77 27.39 5.28
N ASP A 66 -7.35 28.59 5.35
CA ASP A 66 -8.77 28.82 5.12
C ASP A 66 -9.25 28.42 3.71
N HIS A 67 -8.33 28.20 2.76
CA HIS A 67 -8.61 27.93 1.36
C HIS A 67 -7.99 26.63 0.83
N ASN A 68 -6.94 26.10 1.47
CA ASN A 68 -6.17 24.96 0.97
C ASN A 68 -5.78 23.96 2.04
N MET A 69 -5.74 22.68 1.63
CA MET A 69 -5.05 21.60 2.33
C MET A 69 -3.93 21.09 1.43
N ASN A 70 -2.70 21.07 1.94
CA ASN A 70 -1.53 20.52 1.27
C ASN A 70 -0.93 19.39 2.13
N ILE A 71 -0.76 18.23 1.52
CA ILE A 71 -0.16 17.05 2.15
C ILE A 71 0.98 16.58 1.25
N GLN A 72 2.18 16.48 1.82
CA GLN A 72 3.32 15.82 1.19
C GLN A 72 3.55 14.49 1.88
N LEU A 73 3.34 13.40 1.14
CA LEU A 73 3.58 12.04 1.58
C LEU A 73 4.92 11.56 0.99
N CYS A 74 5.73 10.93 1.81
CA CYS A 74 6.87 10.14 1.35
C CYS A 74 6.54 8.67 1.58
N MET A 75 6.88 7.83 0.62
CA MET A 75 6.61 6.40 0.67
C MET A 75 7.79 5.66 0.07
N GLU A 76 8.27 4.66 0.80
CA GLU A 76 9.23 3.68 0.34
C GLU A 76 8.52 2.33 0.29
N MET A 77 8.64 1.62 -0.84
CA MET A 77 8.13 0.26 -0.99
C MET A 77 9.24 -0.65 -1.49
N ASP A 78 9.38 -1.79 -0.85
CA ASP A 78 10.23 -2.91 -1.26
C ASP A 78 9.34 -4.06 -1.74
N CYS A 79 9.57 -4.50 -2.97
CA CYS A 79 8.82 -5.54 -3.64
C CYS A 79 9.76 -6.71 -3.97
N LYS A 80 9.46 -7.90 -3.47
CA LYS A 80 10.30 -9.10 -3.65
C LYS A 80 9.48 -10.23 -4.26
N GLY A 81 10.06 -10.96 -5.21
CA GLY A 81 9.40 -12.10 -5.86
C GLY A 81 9.77 -12.21 -7.34
N ASP A 82 8.86 -12.75 -8.15
CA ASP A 82 9.00 -12.79 -9.60
C ASP A 82 8.72 -11.40 -10.19
N ILE A 83 9.77 -10.58 -10.26
CA ILE A 83 9.68 -9.17 -10.71
C ILE A 83 9.05 -9.05 -12.09
N LYS A 84 9.24 -10.03 -13.00
CA LYS A 84 8.61 -9.96 -14.33
C LYS A 84 7.10 -10.10 -14.24
N LYS A 85 6.61 -11.00 -13.38
CA LYS A 85 5.17 -11.16 -13.14
C LYS A 85 4.59 -9.98 -12.37
N ILE A 86 5.31 -9.48 -11.36
CA ILE A 86 4.89 -8.31 -10.59
C ILE A 86 4.75 -7.07 -11.48
N LEU A 87 5.71 -6.84 -12.38
CA LEU A 87 5.66 -5.72 -13.33
C LEU A 87 4.59 -5.89 -14.44
N SER A 88 3.99 -7.09 -14.55
CA SER A 88 2.92 -7.37 -15.51
C SER A 88 1.51 -7.33 -14.88
N LEU A 89 1.43 -7.07 -13.58
CA LEU A 89 0.17 -6.80 -12.89
C LEU A 89 -0.48 -5.56 -13.50
#